data_AF-A0A816W926-F1
#
_entry.id   AF-A0A816W926-F1
#
_cell.length_a   1.000
_cell.length_b   1.000
_cell.length_c   1.000
_cell.angle_alpha   90.00
_cell.angle_beta   90.00
_cell.angle_gamma   90.00
#
_symmetry.space_group_name_H-M   'P 1'
#
loop_
_entity.id
_entity.type
_entity.pdbx_description
1 polymer ?
#
loop_
_entity_poly.entity_id
_entity_poly.type
_entity_poly.pdbx_seq_one_letter_code
_entity_poly.pdbx_strand_id
1 'polypeptide(L)'
;MYPNHPNLLRSEWPLSDDLKRSGYAKKPIVGRCGQNVTLFKADSESAIDQTQGSFTDRDCIYQEFLHLKNFDGYYCIIGSWIIHGLFTGFCIREDQKLITDAESPVAACCIVWK
;
A
#
# COMPACT_ATOMS: atom_id res chain seq x y z
N MET A 1 -13.91 14.08 -4.84
CA MET A 1 -15.19 13.35 -4.97
C MET A 1 -15.69 12.86 -3.62
N TYR A 2 -14.87 12.20 -2.79
CA TYR A 2 -15.29 11.71 -1.46
C TYR A 2 -14.28 12.08 -0.36
N PRO A 3 -14.27 13.33 0.13
CA PRO A 3 -13.38 13.74 1.20
C PRO A 3 -13.67 12.94 2.49
N ASN A 4 -12.62 12.53 3.20
CA ASN A 4 -12.68 11.84 4.50
C ASN A 4 -13.49 10.53 4.53
N HIS A 5 -13.65 9.86 3.38
CA HIS A 5 -14.30 8.55 3.35
C HIS A 5 -13.45 7.52 4.13
N PRO A 6 -14.05 6.68 5.00
CA PRO A 6 -13.31 5.79 5.91
C PRO A 6 -12.40 4.77 5.21
N ASN A 7 -12.70 4.42 3.95
CA ASN A 7 -11.89 3.50 3.15
C ASN A 7 -10.90 4.19 2.20
N LEU A 8 -10.76 5.52 2.25
CA LEU A 8 -9.84 6.26 1.39
C LEU A 8 -8.71 6.89 2.21
N LEU A 9 -7.48 6.71 1.73
CA LEU A 9 -6.31 7.43 2.22
C LEU A 9 -6.09 8.71 1.42
N ARG A 10 -5.70 9.79 2.09
CA ARG A 10 -5.39 11.06 1.42
C ARG A 10 -4.33 10.83 0.36
N SER A 11 -4.56 11.36 -0.85
CA SER A 11 -3.63 11.20 -1.98
C SER A 11 -3.56 12.49 -2.79
N GLU A 12 -2.34 12.93 -3.11
CA GLU A 12 -2.07 14.20 -3.79
C GLU A 12 -1.02 14.04 -4.89
N TRP A 13 -1.07 14.93 -5.88
CA TRP A 13 -0.07 15.02 -6.95
C TRP A 13 1.23 15.68 -6.46
N PRO A 14 1.20 16.90 -5.91
CA PRO A 14 2.36 17.43 -5.20
C PRO A 14 2.45 16.83 -3.79
N LEU A 15 3.67 16.70 -3.28
CA LEU A 15 3.89 16.36 -1.87
C LEU A 15 3.52 17.57 -0.99
N SER A 16 2.45 17.44 -0.23
CA SER A 16 2.01 18.46 0.74
C SER A 16 2.70 18.31 2.09
N ASP A 17 2.73 19.38 2.88
CA ASP A 17 3.29 19.34 4.23
C ASP A 17 2.47 18.46 5.18
N ASP A 18 1.17 18.30 4.93
CA ASP A 18 0.33 17.40 5.71
C ASP A 18 0.74 15.94 5.52
N LEU A 19 1.02 15.55 4.26
CA LEU A 19 1.53 14.21 3.95
C LEU A 19 2.92 13.98 4.55
N LYS A 20 3.78 15.00 4.61
CA LYS A 20 5.06 14.90 5.31
C LYS A 20 4.85 14.65 6.81
N ARG A 21 3.90 15.35 7.45
CA ARG A 21 3.59 15.17 8.88
C ARG A 21 2.93 13.83 9.21
N SER A 22 2.14 13.26 8.31
CA SER A 22 1.53 11.93 8.52
C SER A 22 2.45 10.76 8.11
N GLY A 23 3.44 11.03 7.26
CA GLY A 23 4.13 10.00 6.49
C GLY A 23 3.36 9.66 5.21
N TYR A 24 4.08 9.15 4.22
CA TYR A 24 3.54 8.93 2.89
C TYR A 24 4.25 7.81 2.10
N ALA A 25 3.55 7.29 1.11
CA ALA A 25 4.08 6.44 0.06
C ALA A 25 4.15 7.22 -1.26
N LYS A 26 5.33 7.25 -1.88
CA LYS A 26 5.53 7.71 -3.26
C LYS A 26 5.36 6.52 -4.21
N LYS A 27 4.45 6.64 -5.18
CA LYS A 27 4.11 5.53 -6.10
C LYS A 27 3.97 6.01 -7.54
N PRO A 28 4.48 5.26 -8.55
CA PRO A 28 4.25 5.58 -9.96
C PRO A 28 2.79 5.35 -10.32
N ILE A 29 2.18 6.25 -11.10
CA ILE A 29 0.75 6.13 -11.48
C ILE A 29 0.43 4.91 -12.35
N VAL A 30 1.41 4.42 -13.09
CA VAL A 30 1.31 3.23 -13.95
C VAL A 30 2.02 2.02 -13.35
N GLY A 31 2.46 2.13 -12.09
CA GLY A 31 3.18 1.09 -11.37
C GLY A 31 2.32 -0.13 -11.08
N ARG A 32 2.98 -1.27 -10.84
CA ARG A 32 2.37 -2.53 -10.39
C ARG A 32 3.39 -3.36 -9.62
N CYS A 33 2.91 -4.42 -8.96
CA CYS A 33 3.76 -5.40 -8.29
C CYS A 33 4.74 -4.80 -7.25
N GLY A 34 4.33 -3.73 -6.57
CA GLY A 34 5.16 -3.06 -5.57
C GLY A 34 6.42 -2.40 -6.13
N GLN A 35 6.57 -2.24 -7.45
CA GLN A 35 7.78 -1.68 -8.07
C GLN A 35 7.86 -0.15 -7.92
N ASN A 36 9.09 0.34 -7.69
CA ASN A 36 9.41 1.77 -7.57
C ASN A 36 8.57 2.49 -6.48
N VAL A 37 8.18 1.78 -5.43
CA VAL A 37 7.48 2.34 -4.28
C VAL A 37 8.50 2.78 -3.25
N THR A 38 8.27 3.92 -2.60
CA THR A 38 9.11 4.39 -1.50
C THR A 38 8.21 4.85 -0.36
N LEU A 39 8.51 4.38 0.86
CA LEU A 39 7.75 4.68 2.07
C LEU A 39 8.53 5.66 2.94
N PHE A 40 7.83 6.61 3.54
CA PHE A 40 8.38 7.61 4.44
C PHE A 40 7.54 7.66 5.72
N LYS A 41 8.20 7.77 6.87
CA LYS A 41 7.53 8.05 8.16
C LYS A 41 7.17 9.53 8.27
N ALA A 42 6.25 9.82 9.18
CA ALA A 42 5.96 11.16 9.66
C ALA A 42 7.26 11.93 9.99
N ASP A 43 7.35 13.14 9.47
CA ASP A 43 8.42 14.10 9.71
C ASP A 43 9.83 13.56 9.39
N SER A 44 9.92 12.58 8.48
CA SER A 44 11.19 11.97 8.08
C SER A 44 11.49 12.20 6.59
N GLU A 45 12.71 12.64 6.30
CA GLU A 45 13.22 12.72 4.93
C GLU A 45 13.80 11.39 4.43
N SER A 46 14.06 10.46 5.34
CA SER A 46 14.64 9.15 5.01
C SER A 46 13.55 8.14 4.69
N ALA A 47 13.76 7.40 3.59
CA ALA A 47 12.89 6.28 3.25
C ALA A 47 13.04 5.16 4.30
N ILE A 48 11.91 4.58 4.71
CA ILE A 48 11.88 3.42 5.62
C ILE A 48 11.84 2.09 4.88
N ASP A 49 11.40 2.11 3.61
CA ASP A 49 11.43 0.98 2.69
C ASP A 49 11.38 1.53 1.26
N GLN A 50 12.04 0.84 0.34
CA GLN A 50 12.08 1.22 -1.06
C GLN A 50 12.30 0.01 -1.95
N THR A 51 11.55 -0.07 -3.04
CA THR A 51 11.72 -1.08 -4.07
C THR A 51 12.24 -0.48 -5.37
N GLN A 52 12.99 -1.29 -6.11
CA GLN A 52 13.39 -1.00 -7.48
C GLN A 52 12.35 -1.51 -8.47
N GLY A 53 12.50 -1.17 -9.75
CA GLY A 53 11.61 -1.63 -10.80
C GLY A 53 11.72 -0.83 -12.09
N SER A 54 10.87 -1.18 -13.05
CA SER A 54 10.93 -0.67 -14.43
C SER A 54 10.10 0.60 -14.67
N PHE A 55 9.45 1.15 -13.64
CA PHE A 55 8.63 2.36 -13.74
C PHE A 55 9.45 3.62 -13.43
N THR A 56 10.60 3.76 -14.07
CA THR A 56 11.41 4.97 -14.01
C THR A 56 10.76 6.08 -14.85
N ASP A 57 11.05 7.34 -14.50
CA ASP A 57 10.63 8.52 -15.27
C ASP A 57 9.11 8.62 -15.49
N ARG A 58 8.34 8.24 -14.46
CA ARG A 58 6.88 8.33 -14.45
C ARG A 58 6.40 9.34 -13.41
N ASP A 59 5.28 9.98 -13.72
CA ASP A 59 4.54 10.76 -12.73
C ASP A 59 4.22 9.89 -11.51
N CYS A 60 4.33 10.51 -10.36
CA CYS A 60 4.07 9.86 -9.08
C CYS A 60 2.91 10.54 -8.37
N ILE A 61 2.23 9.76 -7.54
CA ILE A 61 1.33 10.29 -6.52
C ILE A 61 1.94 10.04 -5.14
N TYR A 62 1.54 10.89 -4.20
CA TYR A 62 1.89 10.78 -2.79
C TYR A 62 0.61 10.42 -2.04
N GLN A 63 0.62 9.28 -1.37
CA GLN A 63 -0.51 8.79 -0.58
C GLN A 63 -0.11 8.72 0.88
N GLU A 64 -1.01 9.12 1.79
CA GLU A 64 -0.83 8.97 3.23
C GLU A 64 -0.40 7.55 3.61
N PHE A 65 0.61 7.44 4.47
CA PHE A 65 1.15 6.15 4.89
C PHE A 65 0.26 5.55 5.98
N LEU A 66 -0.23 4.34 5.72
CA LEU A 66 -0.92 3.53 6.71
C LEU A 66 0.00 2.39 7.15
N HIS A 67 0.33 2.36 8.44
CA HIS A 67 1.15 1.30 8.99
C HIS A 67 0.33 0.00 9.11
N LEU A 68 0.76 -1.04 8.37
CA LEU A 68 0.19 -2.38 8.52
C LEU A 68 0.64 -2.98 9.86
N LYS A 69 -0.29 -3.63 10.57
CA LYS A 69 0.06 -4.38 11.76
C LYS A 69 0.95 -5.57 11.39
N ASN A 70 1.99 -5.77 12.18
CA ASN A 70 2.81 -6.98 12.11
C ASN A 70 2.12 -8.12 12.86
N PHE A 71 1.99 -9.27 12.20
CA PHE A 71 1.50 -10.53 12.74
C PHE A 71 2.62 -11.57 12.61
N ASP A 72 3.20 -11.96 13.73
CA ASP A 72 4.25 -13.00 13.79
C ASP A 72 5.41 -12.78 12.80
N GLY A 73 5.83 -11.52 12.61
CA GLY A 73 6.91 -11.15 11.71
C GLY A 73 6.47 -10.78 10.29
N TYR A 74 5.19 -10.90 9.96
CA TYR A 74 4.65 -10.63 8.63
C TYR A 74 3.67 -9.45 8.61
N TYR A 75 3.65 -8.72 7.51
CA TYR A 75 2.69 -7.67 7.18
C TYR A 75 1.72 -8.20 6.14
N CYS A 76 0.43 -8.20 6.47
CA CYS A 76 -0.61 -8.80 5.65
C CYS A 76 -1.42 -7.73 4.90
N ILE A 77 -1.73 -7.99 3.64
CA ILE A 77 -2.71 -7.26 2.85
C ILE A 77 -3.89 -8.17 2.49
N ILE A 78 -5.07 -7.56 2.34
CA ILE A 78 -6.27 -8.25 1.87
C ILE A 78 -6.53 -7.86 0.41
N GLY A 79 -6.53 -8.84 -0.49
CA GLY A 79 -7.01 -8.68 -1.85
C GLY A 79 -8.49 -9.07 -1.92
N SER A 80 -9.35 -8.19 -2.45
CA SER A 80 -10.78 -8.48 -2.65
C SER A 80 -11.10 -8.59 -4.15
N TRP A 81 -11.81 -9.63 -4.55
CA TRP A 81 -12.20 -9.88 -5.93
C TRP A 81 -13.61 -9.38 -6.20
N ILE A 82 -13.76 -8.62 -7.28
CA ILE A 82 -15.03 -8.11 -7.76
C ILE A 82 -15.30 -8.72 -9.14
N ILE A 83 -16.40 -9.45 -9.29
CA ILE A 83 -16.85 -10.02 -10.57
C ILE A 83 -18.24 -9.45 -10.86
N HIS A 84 -18.40 -8.84 -12.05
CA HIS A 84 -19.63 -8.17 -12.45
C HIS A 84 -20.14 -7.14 -11.41
N GLY A 85 -19.23 -6.43 -10.73
CA GLY A 85 -19.57 -5.42 -9.73
C GLY A 85 -19.92 -5.96 -8.34
N LEU A 86 -19.87 -7.28 -8.13
CA LEU A 86 -20.17 -7.92 -6.85
C LEU A 86 -18.89 -8.49 -6.21
N PHE A 87 -18.80 -8.41 -4.89
CA PHE A 87 -17.77 -9.10 -4.12
C PHE A 87 -17.96 -10.62 -4.22
N THR A 88 -16.89 -11.34 -4.59
CA THR A 88 -16.94 -12.80 -4.78
C THR A 88 -15.92 -13.58 -3.96
N GLY A 89 -15.02 -12.89 -3.25
CA GLY A 89 -14.02 -13.55 -2.42
C GLY A 89 -12.84 -12.64 -2.10
N PHE A 90 -11.97 -13.13 -1.23
CA PHE A 90 -10.76 -12.44 -0.83
C PHE A 90 -9.59 -13.41 -0.72
N CYS A 91 -8.38 -12.87 -0.70
CA CYS A 91 -7.16 -13.58 -0.34
C CYS A 91 -6.32 -12.72 0.59
N ILE A 92 -5.38 -13.36 1.28
CA ILE A 92 -4.34 -12.67 2.04
C ILE A 92 -3.02 -12.85 1.29
N ARG A 93 -2.25 -11.77 1.20
CA ARG A 93 -0.83 -11.85 0.90
C ARG A 93 -0.04 -11.31 2.05
N GLU A 94 1.11 -11.91 2.31
CA GLU A 94 1.95 -11.53 3.44
C GLU A 94 3.39 -11.38 3.00
N ASP A 95 4.12 -10.46 3.64
CA ASP A 95 5.53 -10.24 3.40
C ASP A 95 6.21 -9.83 4.71
N GLN A 96 7.52 -10.08 4.85
CA GLN A 96 8.32 -9.56 5.96
C GLN A 96 8.73 -8.10 5.72
N LYS A 97 8.71 -7.65 4.46
CA LYS A 97 8.88 -6.26 4.04
C LYS A 97 7.58 -5.48 4.19
N LEU A 98 7.67 -4.15 4.25
CA LEU A 98 6.48 -3.28 4.31
C LEU A 98 5.79 -3.17 2.95
N ILE A 99 6.54 -3.31 1.85
CA ILE A 99 6.02 -3.27 0.49
C ILE A 99 5.80 -4.69 -0.02
N THR A 100 4.53 -5.05 -0.25
CA THR A 100 4.16 -6.30 -0.94
C THR A 100 4.51 -6.19 -2.44
N ASP A 101 5.19 -7.18 -3.00
CA ASP A 101 5.65 -7.19 -4.40
C ASP A 101 5.01 -8.32 -5.23
N ALA A 102 5.64 -8.82 -6.30
CA ALA A 102 5.11 -9.94 -7.09
C ALA A 102 5.32 -11.31 -6.40
N GLU A 103 6.38 -11.43 -5.61
CA GLU A 103 6.86 -12.70 -5.05
C GLU A 103 6.32 -12.95 -3.65
N SER A 104 5.72 -11.95 -2.98
CA SER A 104 5.13 -12.17 -1.65
C SER A 104 4.07 -13.29 -1.69
N PRO A 105 4.12 -14.27 -0.79
CA PRO A 105 3.26 -15.44 -0.82
C PRO A 105 1.79 -15.10 -0.63
N VAL A 106 0.93 -16.00 -1.14
CA VAL A 106 -0.48 -16.05 -0.76
C VAL A 106 -0.59 -16.87 0.51
N ALA A 107 -1.19 -16.29 1.54
CA ALA A 107 -1.42 -16.97 2.81
C ALA A 107 -2.78 -17.68 2.79
N ALA A 108 -2.82 -18.89 3.33
CA ALA A 108 -4.08 -19.59 3.54
C ALA A 108 -4.90 -18.83 4.58
N CYS A 109 -6.19 -18.62 4.29
CA CYS A 109 -7.10 -17.92 5.19
C CYS A 109 -8.42 -18.69 5.32
N CYS A 110 -9.04 -18.56 6.49
CA CYS A 110 -10.34 -19.17 6.80
C CYS A 110 -11.18 -18.15 7.57
N ILE A 111 -12.45 -18.02 7.22
CA ILE A 111 -13.40 -17.25 8.02
C ILE A 111 -13.82 -18.12 9.21
N VAL A 112 -13.53 -17.65 10.42
CA VAL A 112 -13.99 -18.27 11.65
C VAL A 112 -15.19 -17.48 12.17
N TRP A 113 -16.34 -18.13 12.20
CA TRP A 113 -17.56 -17.57 12.79
C TRP A 113 -17.46 -17.65 14.32
N LYS A 114 -17.84 -16.57 15.00
CA LYS A 114 -18.04 -16.55 16.45
C LYS A 114 -19.51 -16.72 16.79
#